data_AF-A0A6G2D6V8-F1
#
_entry.id   AF-A0A6G2D6V8-F1
#
_cell.length_a   1.000
_cell.length_b   1.000
_cell.length_c   1.000
_cell.angle_alpha   90.00
_cell.angle_beta   90.00
_cell.angle_gamma   90.00
#
_symmetry.space_group_name_H-M   'P 1'
#
loop_
_entity.id
_entity.type
_entity.pdbx_description
1 polymer ?
#
loop_
_entity_poly.entity_id
_entity_poly.type
_entity_poly.pdbx_seq_one_letter_code
_entity_poly.pdbx_strand_id
1 'polypeptide(L)'
;SFAEVLEQVKDAEQVTFVGEVGAFVDQIQEQLPQANYQETLPNAANLALWAWDKEADSLHDFVPNYLKRVEAEENWLKNHTESGESYIKRL
;
A
#
# COMPACT_ATOMS: atom_id res chain seq x y z
N SER A 1 -3.99 7.62 0.16
CA SER A 1 -2.87 8.51 0.57
C SER A 1 -1.96 7.76 1.53
N PHE A 2 -0.75 8.26 1.84
CA PHE A 2 0.12 7.57 2.82
C PHE A 2 -0.48 7.58 4.25
N ALA A 3 -1.17 8.65 4.64
CA ALA A 3 -1.86 8.73 5.93
C ALA A 3 -2.93 7.63 6.12
N GLU A 4 -3.65 7.27 5.05
CA GLU A 4 -4.62 6.16 5.10
C GLU A 4 -3.93 4.81 5.34
N VAL A 5 -2.70 4.62 4.85
CA VAL A 5 -1.92 3.40 5.11
C VAL A 5 -1.52 3.32 6.57
N LEU A 6 -1.06 4.44 7.16
CA LEU A 6 -0.70 4.50 8.58
C LEU A 6 -1.90 4.15 9.46
N GLU A 7 -3.08 4.68 9.13
CA GLU A 7 -4.33 4.38 9.84
C GLU A 7 -4.73 2.90 9.72
N GLN A 8 -4.56 2.28 8.55
CA GLN A 8 -4.89 0.86 8.34
C GLN A 8 -4.06 -0.10 9.19
N VAL A 9 -2.82 0.28 9.51
CA VAL A 9 -1.87 -0.59 10.21
C VAL A 9 -1.63 -0.17 11.67
N LYS A 10 -2.38 0.81 12.17
CA LYS A 10 -2.18 1.38 13.52
C LYS A 10 -2.33 0.36 14.65
N ASP A 11 -3.23 -0.61 14.48
CA ASP A 11 -3.57 -1.63 15.46
C ASP A 11 -2.80 -2.95 15.22
N ALA A 12 -1.93 -2.99 14.21
CA ALA A 12 -1.13 -4.18 13.93
C ALA A 12 -0.03 -4.36 14.99
N GLU A 13 0.15 -5.59 15.48
CA GLU A 13 1.16 -5.90 16.49
C GLU A 13 2.58 -5.61 16.03
N GLN A 14 2.86 -5.80 14.74
CA GLN A 14 4.16 -5.52 14.13
C GLN A 14 4.00 -5.03 12.70
N VAL A 15 4.64 -3.89 12.40
CA VAL A 15 4.64 -3.27 11.08
C VAL A 15 6.08 -3.09 10.60
N THR A 16 6.33 -3.47 9.35
CA THR A 16 7.59 -3.18 8.65
C THR A 16 7.30 -2.56 7.31
N PHE A 17 7.77 -1.32 7.09
CA PHE A 17 7.73 -0.64 5.79
C PHE A 17 8.98 -1.01 4.98
N VAL A 18 8.83 -1.34 3.70
CA VAL A 18 9.94 -1.79 2.83
C VAL A 18 9.94 -1.05 1.49
N GLY A 19 11.07 -1.01 0.79
CA GLY A 19 11.22 -0.35 -0.51
C GLY A 19 11.64 1.12 -0.40
N GLU A 20 11.01 2.02 -1.15
CA GLU A 20 11.34 3.45 -1.16
C GLU A 20 10.69 4.18 0.04
N VAL A 21 11.19 3.92 1.26
CA VAL A 21 10.61 4.45 2.50
C VAL A 21 11.20 5.80 2.95
N GLY A 22 12.34 6.21 2.42
CA GLY A 22 13.09 7.38 2.88
C GLY A 22 12.27 8.68 2.97
N ALA A 23 11.40 8.94 1.98
CA ALA A 23 10.55 10.13 1.94
C ALA A 23 9.44 10.15 3.02
N PHE A 24 9.22 9.04 3.72
CA PHE A 24 8.11 8.85 4.65
C PHE A 24 8.57 8.56 6.09
N VAL A 25 9.88 8.48 6.35
CA VAL A 25 10.43 8.10 7.66
C VAL A 25 9.91 8.99 8.78
N ASP A 26 9.89 10.31 8.59
CA ASP A 26 9.41 11.24 9.62
C ASP A 26 7.93 10.98 9.98
N GLN A 27 7.09 10.74 8.97
CA GLN A 27 5.66 10.42 9.16
C GLN A 27 5.46 9.06 9.85
N ILE A 28 6.27 8.07 9.49
CA ILE A 28 6.24 6.74 10.11
C ILE A 28 6.63 6.85 11.58
N GLN A 29 7.74 7.55 11.90
CA GLN A 29 8.23 7.69 13.27
C GLN A 29 7.26 8.50 14.15
N GLU A 30 6.61 9.52 13.58
CA GLU A 30 5.64 10.34 14.30
C GLU A 30 4.38 9.55 14.68
N GLN A 31 3.84 8.73 13.77
CA GLN A 31 2.57 8.04 13.99
C GLN A 31 2.69 6.60 14.49
N LEU A 32 3.75 5.90 14.10
CA LEU A 32 4.02 4.50 14.42
C LEU A 32 5.47 4.34 14.88
N PRO A 33 5.86 4.89 16.04
CA PRO A 33 7.24 4.86 16.52
C PRO A 33 7.80 3.43 16.73
N GLN A 34 6.91 2.44 16.88
CA GLN A 34 7.25 1.02 16.98
C GLN A 34 7.48 0.32 15.62
N ALA A 35 7.14 0.97 14.51
CA ALA A 35 7.27 0.36 13.19
C ALA A 35 8.73 0.30 12.74
N ASN A 36 9.08 -0.79 12.06
CA ASN A 36 10.38 -0.93 11.40
C ASN A 36 10.29 -0.38 9.97
N TYR A 37 11.42 0.04 9.42
CA TYR A 37 11.51 0.40 8.01
C TYR A 37 12.85 -0.06 7.41
N GLN A 38 12.83 -0.49 6.16
CA GLN A 38 14.01 -0.92 5.40
C GLN A 38 13.94 -0.37 3.98
N GLU A 39 15.00 0.34 3.55
CA GLU A 39 15.11 0.88 2.19
C GLU A 39 15.53 -0.16 1.15
N THR A 40 14.95 -1.35 1.25
CA THR A 40 15.23 -2.49 0.38
C THR A 40 13.92 -3.18 0.02
N LEU A 41 13.88 -3.81 -1.16
CA LEU A 41 12.75 -4.65 -1.52
C LEU A 41 12.62 -5.84 -0.55
N PRO A 42 11.40 -6.30 -0.28
CA PRO A 42 11.20 -7.46 0.57
C PRO A 42 11.84 -8.70 -0.05
N ASN A 43 12.40 -9.56 0.80
CA ASN A 43 13.01 -10.80 0.34
C ASN A 43 11.93 -11.78 -0.16
N ALA A 44 11.96 -12.13 -1.45
CA ALA A 44 10.96 -12.99 -2.07
C ALA A 44 10.88 -14.40 -1.47
N ALA A 45 12.01 -14.98 -1.02
CA ALA A 45 12.02 -16.29 -0.39
C ALA A 45 11.31 -16.26 0.97
N ASN A 46 11.52 -15.20 1.75
CA ASN A 46 10.81 -15.01 3.03
C ASN A 46 9.31 -14.83 2.81
N LEU A 47 8.90 -14.09 1.77
CA LEU A 47 7.49 -13.96 1.42
C LEU A 47 6.86 -15.31 1.07
N ALA A 48 7.55 -16.14 0.29
CA ALA A 48 7.09 -17.49 -0.05
C ALA A 48 6.96 -18.39 1.18
N LEU A 49 7.91 -18.31 2.13
CA LEU A 49 7.83 -19.04 3.40
C LEU A 49 6.63 -18.59 4.24
N TRP A 50 6.35 -17.29 4.31
CA TRP A 50 5.18 -16.78 5.04
C TRP A 50 3.84 -17.15 4.41
N ALA A 51 3.81 -17.31 3.08
CA ALA A 51 2.62 -17.73 2.35
C ALA A 51 2.44 -19.25 2.28
N TRP A 52 3.42 -20.03 2.77
CA TRP A 52 3.49 -21.48 2.54
C TRP A 52 2.22 -22.24 2.94
N ASP A 53 1.65 -21.92 4.10
CA ASP A 53 0.45 -22.57 4.64
C ASP A 53 -0.83 -21.74 4.42
N LYS A 54 -0.79 -20.69 3.59
CA LYS A 54 -1.95 -19.85 3.31
C LYS A 54 -2.74 -20.41 2.12
N GLU A 55 -4.06 -20.38 2.21
CA GLU A 55 -4.90 -20.67 1.05
C GLU A 55 -4.70 -19.59 -0.02
N ALA A 56 -4.65 -20.02 -1.29
CA ALA A 56 -4.52 -19.11 -2.40
C ALA A 56 -5.86 -18.41 -2.67
N ASP A 57 -5.83 -17.08 -2.71
CA ASP A 57 -6.98 -16.27 -3.15
C ASP A 57 -7.24 -16.43 -4.66
N SER A 58 -8.44 -16.07 -5.09
CA SER A 58 -8.83 -16.04 -6.50
C SER A 58 -8.01 -15.02 -7.29
N LEU A 59 -7.19 -15.50 -8.22
CA LEU A 59 -6.41 -14.63 -9.12
C LEU A 59 -7.29 -13.70 -9.96
N HIS A 60 -8.49 -14.16 -10.33
CA HIS A 60 -9.41 -13.38 -11.16
C HIS A 60 -10.04 -12.19 -10.41
N ASP A 61 -10.03 -12.22 -9.08
CA ASP A 61 -10.57 -11.16 -8.24
C ASP A 61 -9.49 -10.21 -7.70
N PHE A 62 -8.21 -10.46 -8.03
CA PHE A 62 -7.11 -9.64 -7.57
C PHE A 62 -7.11 -8.26 -8.25
N VAL A 63 -7.43 -7.24 -7.47
CA VAL A 63 -7.34 -5.82 -7.86
C VAL A 63 -6.37 -5.12 -6.92
N PRO A 64 -5.16 -4.74 -7.39
CA PRO A 64 -4.20 -4.03 -6.56
C PRO A 64 -4.78 -2.68 -6.10
N ASN A 65 -4.62 -2.37 -4.81
CA ASN A 65 -4.90 -1.03 -4.30
C ASN A 65 -3.68 -0.12 -4.56
N TYR A 66 -3.64 0.49 -5.75
CA TYR A 66 -2.58 1.43 -6.10
C TYR A 66 -2.74 2.75 -5.35
N LEU A 67 -1.82 3.01 -4.41
CA LEU A 67 -1.80 4.25 -3.64
C LEU A 67 -1.33 5.47 -4.46
N LYS A 68 -0.59 5.22 -5.55
CA LYS A 68 -0.13 6.25 -6.49
C LYS A 68 -1.14 6.39 -7.62
N ARG A 69 -1.70 7.59 -7.77
CA ARG A 69 -2.52 7.95 -8.94
C ARG A 69 -1.61 8.26 -10.12
N VAL A 70 -2.04 7.93 -11.33
CA VAL A 70 -1.28 8.28 -12.54
C VAL A 70 -1.29 9.79 -12.72
N GLU A 71 -0.19 10.36 -13.24
CA GLU A 71 -0.05 11.81 -13.45
C GLU A 71 -1.22 12.41 -14.25
N ALA A 72 -1.75 11.65 -15.22
CA ALA A 72 -2.93 12.03 -15.98
C ALA A 72 -4.20 12.18 -15.12
N GLU A 73 -4.38 11.33 -14.12
CA GLU A 73 -5.52 11.33 -13.21
C GLU A 73 -5.39 12.44 -12.16
N GLU A 74 -4.18 12.67 -11.63
CA GLU A 74 -3.90 13.85 -10.80
C GLU A 74 -4.16 15.16 -11.55
N ASN A 75 -3.80 15.23 -12.84
CA ASN A 75 -4.08 16.41 -13.67
C ASN A 75 -5.57 16.55 -14.03
N TRP A 76 -6.29 15.45 -14.22
CA TRP A 76 -7.74 15.47 -14.51
C TRP A 76 -8.56 16.00 -13.32
N LEU A 77 -8.20 15.60 -12.09
CA LEU A 77 -8.86 16.01 -10.85
C LEU A 77 -8.66 17.48 -10.48
N LYS A 78 -7.64 18.16 -11.04
CA LYS A 78 -7.50 19.62 -10.89
C LYS A 78 -8.71 20.38 -11.45
N ASN A 79 -9.45 19.76 -12.37
CA ASN A 79 -10.58 20.38 -13.07
C ASN A 79 -11.90 19.57 -12.95
N HIS A 80 -11.91 18.44 -12.23
CA HIS A 80 -13.06 17.54 -12.11
C HIS A 80 -13.15 16.93 -10.71
N THR A 81 -14.36 16.69 -10.20
CA THR A 81 -14.59 16.06 -8.89
C THR A 81 -14.82 14.57 -9.06
N GLU A 82 -14.12 13.76 -8.26
CA GLU A 82 -14.23 12.29 -8.32
C GLU A 82 -15.56 11.80 -7.74
N SER A 83 -16.22 10.87 -8.45
CA SER A 83 -17.17 9.92 -7.86
C SER A 83 -16.40 8.65 -7.54
N GLY A 84 -16.44 8.17 -6.29
CA GLY A 84 -15.63 7.04 -5.77
C GLY A 84 -15.90 5.66 -6.38
N GLU A 85 -16.25 5.59 -7.67
CA GLU A 85 -16.36 4.35 -8.42
C GLU A 85 -14.99 3.89 -8.92
N SER A 86 -14.73 2.58 -8.81
CA SER A 86 -13.53 1.96 -9.37
C SER A 86 -13.42 2.24 -10.88
N TYR A 87 -12.25 2.68 -11.34
CA TYR A 87 -11.98 3.02 -12.74
C TYR A 87 -12.09 1.83 -13.71
N ILE A 88 -12.14 0.59 -13.21
CA ILE A 88 -12.33 -0.61 -14.01
C ILE A 88 -13.83 -0.88 -14.12
N LYS A 89 -14.46 -0.44 -15.22
CA LYS A 89 -15.77 -0.97 -15.62
C LYS A 89 -15.59 -2.42 -16.10
N ARG A 90 -16.17 -3.36 -15.35
CA ARG A 90 -16.32 -4.75 -15.80
C ARG A 90 -17.31 -4.79 -16.97
N LEU A 91 -16.95 -5.50 -18.04
CA LEU A 91 -17.88 -5.98 -19.06
C LEU A 91 -18.42 -7.36 -18.66
#